data_AF-A0A953FD14-F1
#
_entry.id   AF-A0A953FD14-F1
#
_cell.length_a   1.000
_cell.length_b   1.000
_cell.length_c   1.000
_cell.angle_alpha   90.00
_cell.angle_beta   90.00
_cell.angle_gamma   90.00
#
_symmetry.space_group_name_H-M   'P 1'
#
loop_
_entity.id
_entity.type
_entity.pdbx_description
1 polymer ?
#
loop_
_entity_poly.entity_id
_entity_poly.type
_entity_poly.pdbx_seq_one_letter_code
_entity_poly.pdbx_strand_id
1 'polypeptide(L)'
;KTSYKFEGTVSMQRGRINLTNLELVDGFKNKATLNGHIDHQNYENFSISLDGTMRNFQVLNTSAKDNSLFYGQAYAAGTVGFKGPFSNLQIIATARSEKNTRVFIPLNGTATVERSNFINFIAPRDTSKLDPDEPPPNTTVDVSGLTMLLNLEITPDAYSEIIFDIKTGDIIRGWGAGNLKLELDTKGDFSMLGSYEFEKGFYNFTLGGVINKEFTINKGSRISWFGDPYAANMTINAGYRQLVSFSPVLSDPTQSTAPSIRRKYPVEVQLKLDGPMLGPQINFDIVAPDLPQTLPGLDGQKPIALRQDFTSFKARLDEQELKKQVFSLIVLRRFTPPESIFTTSGSLYNSVSEFLSNQLSYWLSQVDQNLEVDLDLGTLDQEAFNTFQLRMSYSFLNGRLRITRDGTLSSNQYNRSEVAAIAGDWTVDYLLTPDGKFKVKMYSRSNYNALLNSLGNQTAWTTGLSLSYTQSFNQFADLVRSAHRKRRKEVEESEVPERVKERNEKLMER
;
A
#
# COMPACT_ATOMS: atom_id res chain seq x y z
N LYS A 1 -13.19 -19.80 -4.99
CA LYS A 1 -13.60 -20.99 -5.75
C LYS A 1 -12.97 -22.23 -5.12
N THR A 2 -13.79 -23.09 -4.55
CA THR A 2 -13.33 -24.38 -4.01
C THR A 2 -14.10 -25.48 -4.72
N SER A 3 -13.40 -26.52 -5.17
CA SER A 3 -14.04 -27.68 -5.80
C SER A 3 -14.17 -28.80 -4.77
N TYR A 4 -15.37 -29.35 -4.67
CA TYR A 4 -15.68 -30.45 -3.78
C TYR A 4 -16.15 -31.66 -4.59
N LYS A 5 -15.75 -32.85 -4.14
CA LYS A 5 -16.37 -34.11 -4.55
C LYS A 5 -17.38 -34.49 -3.48
N PHE A 6 -18.46 -35.16 -3.87
CA PHE A 6 -19.43 -35.69 -2.93
C PHE A 6 -19.55 -37.20 -3.09
N GLU A 7 -19.68 -37.89 -1.97
CA GLU A 7 -19.92 -39.33 -1.90
C GLU A 7 -21.04 -39.57 -0.89
N GLY A 8 -22.04 -40.37 -1.25
CA GLY A 8 -23.14 -40.69 -0.35
C GLY A 8 -24.43 -41.04 -1.07
N THR A 9 -25.48 -41.29 -0.27
CA THR A 9 -26.80 -41.64 -0.78
C THR A 9 -27.64 -40.39 -0.93
N VAL A 10 -28.17 -40.16 -2.13
CA VAL A 10 -29.15 -39.11 -2.41
C VAL A 10 -30.46 -39.81 -2.75
N SER A 11 -31.52 -39.53 -1.98
CA SER A 11 -32.85 -40.08 -2.26
C SER A 11 -33.71 -39.03 -2.96
N MET A 12 -34.23 -39.38 -4.13
CA MET A 12 -35.13 -38.53 -4.90
C MET A 12 -36.58 -38.88 -4.57
N GLN A 13 -37.37 -37.88 -4.19
CA GLN A 13 -38.81 -37.98 -3.97
C GLN A 13 -39.51 -36.89 -4.79
N ARG A 14 -40.83 -37.02 -4.99
CA ARG A 14 -41.59 -36.00 -5.72
C ARG A 14 -41.49 -34.66 -4.99
N GLY A 15 -40.82 -33.69 -5.61
CA GLY A 15 -40.67 -32.33 -5.07
C GLY A 15 -39.59 -32.18 -3.99
N ARG A 16 -38.79 -33.22 -3.72
CA ARG A 16 -37.77 -33.22 -2.66
C ARG A 16 -36.59 -34.11 -2.97
N ILE A 17 -35.40 -33.61 -2.72
CA ILE A 17 -34.12 -34.33 -2.79
C ILE A 17 -33.58 -34.41 -1.37
N ASN A 18 -33.53 -35.61 -0.77
CA ASN A 18 -32.95 -35.78 0.57
C ASN A 18 -31.48 -36.16 0.47
N LEU A 19 -30.68 -35.54 1.33
CA LEU A 19 -29.26 -35.74 1.49
C LEU A 19 -29.03 -36.27 2.91
N THR A 20 -28.61 -37.53 3.01
CA THR A 20 -28.38 -38.18 4.31
C THR A 20 -26.93 -38.62 4.39
N ASN A 21 -26.19 -38.04 5.34
CA ASN A 21 -24.76 -38.24 5.54
C ASN A 21 -23.96 -38.10 4.24
N LEU A 22 -24.26 -37.07 3.44
CA LEU A 22 -23.49 -36.80 2.24
C LEU A 22 -22.09 -36.34 2.65
N GLU A 23 -21.07 -37.10 2.30
CA GLU A 23 -19.68 -36.74 2.55
C GLU A 23 -19.19 -35.82 1.45
N LEU A 24 -18.64 -34.67 1.82
CA LEU A 24 -17.96 -33.74 0.94
C LEU A 24 -16.46 -33.88 1.15
N VAL A 25 -15.71 -33.98 0.05
CA VAL A 25 -14.26 -34.10 0.05
C VAL A 25 -13.65 -32.93 -0.72
N ASP A 26 -12.79 -32.15 -0.05
CA ASP A 26 -12.08 -31.04 -0.68
C ASP A 26 -10.88 -31.51 -1.54
N GLY A 27 -10.22 -30.56 -2.22
CA GLY A 27 -9.04 -30.85 -3.04
C GLY A 27 -7.85 -31.45 -2.28
N PHE A 28 -7.85 -31.36 -0.95
CA PHE A 28 -6.81 -31.86 -0.05
C PHE A 28 -7.24 -33.12 0.71
N LYS A 29 -8.36 -33.73 0.31
CA LYS A 29 -8.95 -34.94 0.93
C LYS A 29 -9.46 -34.72 2.36
N ASN A 30 -9.66 -33.49 2.79
CA ASN A 30 -10.38 -33.23 4.04
C ASN A 30 -11.88 -33.44 3.81
N LYS A 31 -12.57 -33.77 4.89
CA LYS A 31 -13.96 -34.22 4.85
C LYS A 31 -14.88 -33.26 5.60
N ALA A 32 -16.05 -33.04 5.03
CA ALA A 32 -17.21 -32.45 5.68
C ALA A 32 -18.42 -33.37 5.47
N THR A 33 -19.42 -33.26 6.32
CA THR A 33 -20.69 -33.99 6.15
C THR A 33 -21.82 -33.00 5.98
N LEU A 34 -22.78 -33.32 5.12
CA LEU A 34 -23.94 -32.50 4.80
C LEU A 34 -25.19 -33.34 4.95
N ASN A 35 -26.18 -32.80 5.65
CA ASN A 35 -27.46 -33.44 5.92
C ASN A 35 -28.59 -32.47 5.60
N GLY A 36 -29.74 -33.00 5.15
CA GLY A 36 -30.96 -32.23 5.00
C GLY A 36 -31.64 -32.51 3.67
N HIS A 37 -32.25 -31.48 3.08
CA HIS A 37 -33.03 -31.63 1.86
C HIS A 37 -33.07 -30.37 1.00
N ILE A 38 -33.40 -30.59 -0.28
CA ILE A 38 -33.68 -29.56 -1.26
C ILE A 38 -35.10 -29.80 -1.75
N ASP A 39 -35.99 -28.84 -1.50
CA ASP A 39 -37.37 -28.84 -2.00
C ASP A 39 -37.44 -28.13 -3.36
N HIS A 40 -38.35 -28.57 -4.21
CA HIS A 40 -38.60 -27.96 -5.52
C HIS A 40 -40.04 -28.21 -6.01
N GLN A 41 -40.50 -27.41 -6.96
CA GLN A 41 -41.74 -27.62 -7.70
C GLN A 41 -41.38 -27.94 -9.15
N ASN A 42 -41.46 -29.21 -9.57
CA ASN A 42 -41.08 -29.63 -10.93
C ASN A 42 -39.68 -29.16 -11.40
N TYR A 43 -38.69 -29.20 -10.50
CA TYR A 43 -37.33 -28.69 -10.71
C TYR A 43 -37.25 -27.17 -10.93
N GLU A 44 -38.24 -26.44 -10.43
CA GLU A 44 -38.27 -24.98 -10.31
C GLU A 44 -38.46 -24.58 -8.84
N ASN A 45 -38.28 -23.29 -8.53
CA ASN A 45 -38.52 -22.72 -7.19
C ASN A 45 -37.81 -23.49 -6.05
N PHE A 46 -36.51 -23.73 -6.25
CA PHE A 46 -35.71 -24.48 -5.28
C PHE A 46 -35.61 -23.77 -3.92
N SER A 47 -35.77 -24.55 -2.86
CA SER A 47 -35.53 -24.16 -1.48
C SER A 47 -34.67 -25.18 -0.78
N ILE A 48 -33.77 -24.71 0.07
CA ILE A 48 -32.77 -25.54 0.73
C ILE A 48 -32.98 -25.53 2.24
N SER A 49 -32.78 -26.67 2.88
CA SER A 49 -32.57 -26.80 4.32
C SER A 49 -31.47 -27.82 4.55
N LEU A 50 -30.24 -27.34 4.68
CA LEU A 50 -29.04 -28.17 4.82
C LEU A 50 -28.22 -27.74 6.02
N ASP A 51 -27.74 -28.73 6.76
CA ASP A 51 -26.82 -28.57 7.88
C ASP A 51 -25.55 -29.36 7.59
N GLY A 52 -24.42 -28.68 7.73
CA GLY A 52 -23.09 -29.21 7.47
C GLY A 52 -22.24 -29.18 8.72
N THR A 53 -21.39 -30.20 8.88
CA THR A 53 -20.30 -30.20 9.85
C THR A 53 -18.99 -30.41 9.12
N MET A 54 -17.96 -29.67 9.52
CA MET A 54 -16.68 -29.65 8.84
C MET A 54 -15.53 -29.76 9.83
N ARG A 55 -14.45 -30.44 9.43
CA ARG A 55 -13.22 -30.55 10.23
C ARG A 55 -12.00 -30.40 9.33
N ASN A 56 -11.20 -29.36 9.56
CA ASN A 56 -10.05 -29.01 8.72
C ASN A 56 -10.42 -28.92 7.23
N PHE A 57 -11.60 -28.42 6.91
CA PHE A 57 -12.12 -28.41 5.55
C PHE A 57 -11.80 -27.09 4.87
N GLN A 58 -11.36 -27.12 3.61
CA GLN A 58 -11.11 -25.90 2.85
C GLN A 58 -12.44 -25.18 2.54
N VAL A 59 -12.66 -24.01 3.13
CA VAL A 59 -13.88 -23.21 2.95
C VAL A 59 -13.66 -22.00 2.04
N LEU A 60 -12.41 -21.55 1.91
CA LEU A 60 -12.03 -20.45 1.03
C LEU A 60 -10.84 -20.87 0.18
N ASN A 61 -10.91 -20.54 -1.12
CA ASN A 61 -9.80 -20.65 -2.04
C ASN A 61 -10.04 -19.65 -3.17
N THR A 62 -9.73 -18.38 -2.94
CA THR A 62 -9.90 -17.29 -3.89
C THR A 62 -8.57 -16.58 -4.10
N SER A 63 -8.35 -16.11 -5.31
CA SER A 63 -7.28 -15.17 -5.63
C SER A 63 -7.81 -13.74 -5.65
N ALA A 64 -6.91 -12.76 -5.69
CA ALA A 64 -7.28 -11.34 -5.87
C ALA A 64 -8.11 -11.08 -7.14
N LYS A 65 -8.01 -11.96 -8.16
CA LYS A 65 -8.82 -11.88 -9.38
C LYS A 65 -10.25 -12.39 -9.18
N ASP A 66 -10.45 -13.31 -8.23
CA ASP A 66 -11.77 -13.87 -7.95
C ASP A 66 -12.57 -12.94 -7.02
N ASN A 67 -11.89 -12.19 -6.14
CA ASN A 67 -12.52 -11.23 -5.25
C ASN A 67 -11.51 -10.13 -4.86
N SER A 68 -11.86 -8.87 -5.15
CA SER A 68 -11.04 -7.70 -4.87
C SER A 68 -11.16 -7.19 -3.44
N LEU A 69 -12.13 -7.65 -2.65
CA LEU A 69 -12.35 -7.22 -1.27
C LEU A 69 -11.55 -8.05 -0.27
N PHE A 70 -11.48 -9.37 -0.50
CA PHE A 70 -10.69 -10.30 0.28
C PHE A 70 -10.42 -11.56 -0.52
N TYR A 71 -9.28 -12.18 -0.26
CA TYR A 71 -8.94 -13.44 -0.90
C TYR A 71 -8.01 -14.29 -0.04
N GLY A 72 -7.73 -15.51 -0.48
CA GLY A 72 -6.82 -16.42 0.20
C GLY A 72 -7.30 -17.86 0.23
N GLN A 73 -6.70 -18.63 1.13
CA GLN A 73 -7.01 -20.03 1.36
C GLN A 73 -7.36 -20.20 2.84
N ALA A 74 -8.56 -20.65 3.16
CA ALA A 74 -8.97 -20.84 4.56
C ALA A 74 -9.46 -22.25 4.78
N TYR A 75 -9.04 -22.81 5.91
CA TYR A 75 -9.47 -24.10 6.42
C TYR A 75 -10.21 -23.87 7.71
N ALA A 76 -11.31 -24.59 7.91
CA ALA A 76 -12.14 -24.40 9.09
C ALA A 76 -12.67 -25.71 9.65
N ALA A 77 -12.99 -25.68 10.94
CA ALA A 77 -13.79 -26.68 11.62
C ALA A 77 -15.02 -26.01 12.24
N GLY A 78 -16.17 -26.69 12.22
CA GLY A 78 -17.40 -26.12 12.79
C GLY A 78 -18.66 -26.57 12.06
N THR A 79 -19.70 -25.75 12.13
CA THR A 79 -21.01 -26.02 11.56
C THR A 79 -21.44 -24.91 10.61
N VAL A 80 -22.23 -25.28 9.61
CA VAL A 80 -22.85 -24.35 8.66
C VAL A 80 -24.27 -24.81 8.34
N GLY A 81 -25.20 -23.87 8.29
CA GLY A 81 -26.58 -24.08 7.89
C GLY A 81 -26.93 -23.25 6.68
N PHE A 82 -27.68 -23.82 5.75
CA PHE A 82 -28.22 -23.17 4.56
C PHE A 82 -29.75 -23.32 4.60
N LYS A 83 -30.47 -22.20 4.55
CA LYS A 83 -31.94 -22.21 4.69
C LYS A 83 -32.61 -21.24 3.74
N GLY A 84 -33.68 -21.69 3.10
CA GLY A 84 -34.56 -20.86 2.29
C GLY A 84 -34.38 -21.02 0.77
N PRO A 85 -35.16 -20.27 -0.02
CA PRO A 85 -35.07 -20.29 -1.48
C PRO A 85 -33.76 -19.66 -1.97
N PHE A 86 -33.29 -20.02 -3.17
CA PHE A 86 -32.09 -19.39 -3.74
C PHE A 86 -32.20 -17.87 -3.93
N SER A 87 -33.42 -17.34 -4.06
CA SER A 87 -33.69 -15.91 -4.14
C SER A 87 -33.64 -15.18 -2.79
N ASN A 88 -33.62 -15.92 -1.67
CA ASN A 88 -33.52 -15.39 -0.31
C ASN A 88 -32.82 -16.42 0.59
N LEU A 89 -31.56 -16.73 0.26
CA LEU A 89 -30.81 -17.78 0.92
C LEU A 89 -30.20 -17.23 2.20
N GLN A 90 -30.43 -17.92 3.32
CA GLN A 90 -29.79 -17.65 4.59
C GLN A 90 -28.65 -18.64 4.83
N ILE A 91 -27.47 -18.12 5.15
CA ILE A 91 -26.28 -18.88 5.54
C ILE A 91 -25.91 -18.52 6.97
N ILE A 92 -25.87 -19.52 7.86
CA ILE A 92 -25.45 -19.33 9.24
C ILE A 92 -24.28 -20.26 9.52
N ALA A 93 -23.15 -19.75 9.97
CA ALA A 93 -21.99 -20.58 10.28
C ALA A 93 -21.42 -20.23 11.65
N THR A 94 -20.93 -21.25 12.35
CA THR A 94 -20.04 -21.08 13.50
C THR A 94 -18.80 -21.92 13.23
N ALA A 95 -17.67 -21.26 13.03
CA ALA A 95 -16.47 -21.90 12.52
C ALA A 95 -15.21 -21.39 13.22
N ARG A 96 -14.26 -22.29 13.40
CA ARG A 96 -12.92 -22.02 13.91
C ARG A 96 -11.92 -22.22 12.78
N SER A 97 -11.02 -21.25 12.59
CA SER A 97 -9.95 -21.37 11.60
C SER A 97 -8.94 -22.45 11.98
N GLU A 98 -8.47 -23.18 10.98
CA GLU A 98 -7.52 -24.28 11.10
C GLU A 98 -6.18 -23.91 10.44
N LYS A 99 -5.17 -24.75 10.66
CA LYS A 99 -3.82 -24.58 10.10
C LYS A 99 -3.85 -24.40 8.58
N ASN A 100 -2.85 -23.70 8.05
CA ASN A 100 -2.72 -23.33 6.63
C ASN A 100 -3.74 -22.29 6.14
N THR A 101 -4.55 -21.72 7.04
CA THR A 101 -5.39 -20.56 6.73
C THR A 101 -4.50 -19.34 6.47
N ARG A 102 -4.71 -18.68 5.33
CA ARG A 102 -4.04 -17.46 4.86
C ARG A 102 -5.08 -16.56 4.21
N VAL A 103 -5.34 -15.40 4.80
CA VAL A 103 -6.33 -14.43 4.31
C VAL A 103 -5.65 -13.09 4.01
N PHE A 104 -6.07 -12.45 2.93
CA PHE A 104 -5.52 -11.19 2.45
C PHE A 104 -6.67 -10.20 2.25
N ILE A 105 -6.53 -9.01 2.81
CA ILE A 105 -7.53 -7.93 2.79
C ILE A 105 -6.87 -6.69 2.18
N PRO A 106 -7.04 -6.44 0.87
CA PRO A 106 -6.61 -5.20 0.25
C PRO A 106 -7.58 -4.06 0.58
N LEU A 107 -7.06 -2.91 1.01
CA LEU A 107 -7.84 -1.71 1.31
C LEU A 107 -7.87 -0.72 0.15
N ASN A 108 -6.84 -0.69 -0.68
CA ASN A 108 -6.85 0.05 -1.93
C ASN A 108 -7.51 -0.80 -3.02
N GLY A 109 -8.76 -0.47 -3.34
CA GLY A 109 -9.51 -1.07 -4.43
C GLY A 109 -8.70 -1.03 -5.73
N THR A 110 -8.50 -2.21 -6.32
CA THR A 110 -7.91 -2.40 -7.67
C THR A 110 -6.54 -1.73 -7.89
N ALA A 111 -5.48 -2.39 -7.44
CA ALA A 111 -4.32 -2.46 -8.32
C ALA A 111 -4.77 -3.25 -9.55
N THR A 112 -5.07 -2.56 -10.64
CA THR A 112 -5.16 -3.15 -11.98
C THR A 112 -3.83 -3.85 -12.26
N VAL A 113 -3.76 -5.13 -11.91
CA VAL A 113 -2.76 -6.02 -12.46
C VAL A 113 -3.15 -6.18 -13.92
N GLU A 114 -2.66 -5.27 -14.77
CA GLU A 114 -2.70 -5.42 -16.22
C GLU A 114 -1.95 -6.72 -16.57
N ARG A 115 -2.72 -7.79 -16.75
CA ARG A 115 -2.32 -8.90 -17.60
C ARG A 115 -3.52 -9.31 -18.43
N SER A 116 -3.37 -9.08 -19.73
CA SER A 116 -4.13 -9.70 -20.81
C SER A 116 -4.30 -11.19 -20.50
N ASN A 117 -5.53 -11.60 -20.18
CA ASN A 117 -5.93 -13.00 -20.16
C ASN A 117 -7.27 -13.09 -20.88
N PHE A 118 -7.19 -13.49 -22.14
CA PHE A 118 -8.29 -14.16 -22.83
C PHE A 118 -8.66 -15.40 -22.03
N ILE A 119 -9.90 -15.46 -21.56
CA ILE A 119 -10.79 -16.63 -21.44
C ILE A 119 -12.00 -16.13 -20.64
N ASN A 120 -13.11 -15.89 -21.35
CA ASN A 120 -14.42 -15.65 -20.75
C ASN A 120 -15.11 -17.01 -20.58
N PHE A 121 -15.53 -17.35 -19.37
CA PHE A 121 -16.48 -18.43 -19.17
C PHE A 121 -17.88 -17.88 -19.39
N ILE A 122 -18.47 -18.22 -20.53
CA ILE A 122 -19.84 -17.88 -20.88
C ILE A 122 -20.75 -18.84 -20.09
N ALA A 123 -21.76 -18.32 -19.39
CA ALA A 123 -22.91 -19.14 -19.00
C ALA A 123 -23.54 -19.73 -20.28
N PRO A 124 -24.12 -20.94 -20.26
CA PRO A 124 -24.76 -21.50 -21.45
C PRO A 124 -26.01 -20.67 -21.79
N ARG A 125 -25.82 -19.58 -22.53
CA ARG A 125 -26.84 -18.91 -23.31
C ARG A 125 -26.65 -19.34 -24.76
N ASP A 126 -27.77 -19.56 -25.43
CA ASP A 126 -27.86 -19.89 -26.84
C ASP A 126 -26.97 -18.94 -27.66
N THR A 127 -25.85 -19.46 -28.18
CA THR A 127 -24.79 -18.69 -28.86
C THR A 127 -25.18 -18.25 -30.27
N SER A 128 -26.44 -18.42 -30.67
CA SER A 128 -26.94 -18.03 -32.00
C SER A 128 -27.34 -16.55 -32.11
N LYS A 129 -27.32 -15.78 -31.01
CA LYS A 129 -27.73 -14.37 -30.97
C LYS A 129 -26.83 -13.50 -30.09
N LEU A 130 -25.52 -13.49 -30.33
CA LEU A 130 -24.62 -12.54 -29.68
C LEU A 130 -24.31 -11.39 -30.65
N ASP A 131 -24.80 -10.20 -30.29
CA ASP A 131 -24.52 -8.94 -30.97
C ASP A 131 -23.08 -8.49 -30.62
N PRO A 132 -22.19 -8.21 -31.58
CA PRO A 132 -20.78 -7.89 -31.31
C PRO A 132 -20.52 -6.61 -30.51
N ASP A 133 -21.55 -5.77 -30.31
CA ASP A 133 -21.46 -4.46 -29.66
C ASP A 133 -21.90 -4.46 -28.17
N GLU A 134 -22.21 -5.62 -27.58
CA GLU A 134 -22.57 -5.68 -26.16
C GLU A 134 -21.30 -5.56 -25.28
N PRO A 135 -21.18 -4.53 -24.41
CA PRO A 135 -20.02 -4.37 -23.54
C PRO A 135 -19.91 -5.59 -22.59
N PRO A 136 -18.68 -6.00 -22.21
CA PRO A 136 -18.50 -7.11 -21.30
C PRO A 136 -19.29 -6.85 -20.00
N PRO A 137 -19.98 -7.87 -19.45
CA PRO A 137 -20.80 -7.67 -18.26
C PRO A 137 -19.92 -7.11 -17.14
N ASN A 138 -20.24 -5.91 -16.68
CA ASN A 138 -19.74 -5.42 -15.40
C ASN A 138 -20.13 -6.47 -14.36
N THR A 139 -19.13 -7.18 -13.84
CA THR A 139 -19.33 -8.25 -12.86
C THR A 139 -19.57 -7.62 -11.49
N THR A 140 -20.60 -6.79 -11.36
CA THR A 140 -21.17 -6.48 -10.04
C THR A 140 -21.87 -7.76 -9.60
N VAL A 141 -21.26 -8.46 -8.63
CA VAL A 141 -21.89 -9.62 -8.00
C VAL A 141 -23.16 -9.11 -7.32
N ASP A 142 -24.31 -9.39 -7.92
CA ASP A 142 -25.61 -9.11 -7.31
C ASP A 142 -25.78 -10.05 -6.12
N VAL A 143 -25.58 -9.52 -4.92
CA VAL A 143 -25.78 -10.23 -3.65
C VAL A 143 -27.19 -10.04 -3.09
N SER A 144 -28.09 -9.42 -3.85
CA SER A 144 -29.49 -9.24 -3.44
C SER A 144 -30.14 -10.58 -3.16
N GLY A 145 -30.77 -10.72 -1.98
CA GLY A 145 -31.38 -11.98 -1.57
C GLY A 145 -30.42 -13.01 -0.96
N LEU A 146 -29.24 -12.60 -0.50
CA LEU A 146 -28.37 -13.41 0.35
C LEU A 146 -28.31 -12.80 1.75
N THR A 147 -28.56 -13.60 2.79
CA THR A 147 -28.27 -13.23 4.19
C THR A 147 -27.18 -14.13 4.72
N MET A 148 -26.14 -13.56 5.33
CA MET A 148 -25.08 -14.33 5.98
C MET A 148 -24.90 -13.91 7.43
N LEU A 149 -24.70 -14.89 8.31
CA LEU A 149 -24.33 -14.70 9.71
C LEU A 149 -23.21 -15.69 10.05
N LEU A 150 -21.98 -15.19 10.16
CA LEU A 150 -20.80 -16.02 10.40
C LEU A 150 -20.18 -15.64 11.73
N ASN A 151 -20.14 -16.59 12.67
CA ASN A 151 -19.38 -16.46 13.92
C ASN A 151 -18.05 -17.21 13.74
N LEU A 152 -16.94 -16.49 13.74
CA LEU A 152 -15.62 -16.98 13.40
C LEU A 152 -14.67 -16.87 14.58
N GLU A 153 -14.11 -18.00 15.02
CA GLU A 153 -12.97 -18.06 15.94
C GLU A 153 -11.67 -18.16 15.13
N ILE A 154 -10.91 -17.07 15.06
CA ILE A 154 -9.60 -17.04 14.44
C ILE A 154 -8.55 -17.53 15.43
N THR A 155 -7.75 -18.51 15.02
CA THR A 155 -6.73 -19.16 15.84
C THR A 155 -5.34 -18.62 15.49
N PRO A 156 -4.38 -18.67 16.43
CA PRO A 156 -3.00 -18.21 16.18
C PRO A 156 -2.26 -18.88 15.02
N ASP A 157 -2.76 -20.02 14.51
CA ASP A 157 -2.20 -20.70 13.36
C ASP A 157 -2.60 -20.03 12.02
N ALA A 158 -3.64 -19.18 12.03
CA ALA A 158 -4.11 -18.46 10.87
C ALA A 158 -3.24 -17.25 10.57
N TYR A 159 -2.90 -17.09 9.29
CA TYR A 159 -2.14 -15.97 8.77
C TYR A 159 -3.07 -14.93 8.12
N SER A 160 -2.82 -13.66 8.39
CA SER A 160 -3.58 -12.53 7.84
C SER A 160 -2.67 -11.46 7.28
N GLU A 161 -3.04 -10.86 6.15
CA GLU A 161 -2.44 -9.63 5.62
C GLU A 161 -3.51 -8.56 5.40
N ILE A 162 -3.22 -7.35 5.86
CA ILE A 162 -3.95 -6.14 5.52
C ILE A 162 -3.01 -5.31 4.65
N ILE A 163 -3.45 -5.07 3.43
CA ILE A 163 -2.63 -4.46 2.38
C ILE A 163 -3.19 -3.07 2.15
N PHE A 164 -2.48 -2.06 2.66
CA PHE A 164 -2.82 -0.67 2.44
C PHE A 164 -2.47 -0.30 1.01
N ASP A 165 -1.22 -0.48 0.60
CA ASP A 165 -0.77 -0.18 -0.76
C ASP A 165 0.18 -1.27 -1.28
N ILE A 166 -0.25 -1.95 -2.35
CA ILE A 166 0.52 -3.00 -3.03
C ILE A 166 1.79 -2.44 -3.70
N LYS A 167 1.73 -1.20 -4.22
CA LYS A 167 2.84 -0.59 -4.97
C LYS A 167 4.00 -0.21 -4.06
N THR A 168 3.69 0.40 -2.91
CA THR A 168 4.73 0.77 -1.94
C THR A 168 5.12 -0.42 -1.06
N GLY A 169 4.23 -1.41 -0.91
CA GLY A 169 4.42 -2.53 0.01
C GLY A 169 4.02 -2.21 1.44
N ASP A 170 3.13 -1.23 1.63
CA ASP A 170 2.55 -0.87 2.93
C ASP A 170 1.57 -1.96 3.39
N ILE A 171 2.08 -2.89 4.21
CA ILE A 171 1.40 -4.14 4.56
C ILE A 171 1.58 -4.43 6.05
N ILE A 172 0.47 -4.68 6.75
CA ILE A 172 0.46 -5.32 8.06
C ILE A 172 0.20 -6.80 7.83
N ARG A 173 1.09 -7.66 8.32
CA ARG A 173 0.94 -9.11 8.20
C ARG A 173 1.30 -9.83 9.48
N GLY A 174 0.68 -10.97 9.72
CA GLY A 174 1.04 -11.77 10.88
C GLY A 174 0.06 -12.87 11.22
N TRP A 175 0.22 -13.36 12.43
CA TRP A 175 -0.56 -14.42 13.04
C TRP A 175 -1.15 -13.90 14.34
N GLY A 176 -2.38 -14.31 14.61
CA GLY A 176 -3.14 -13.74 15.70
C GLY A 176 -4.40 -14.54 15.99
N ALA A 177 -5.06 -14.14 17.07
CA ALA A 177 -6.32 -14.74 17.50
C ALA A 177 -7.39 -13.68 17.59
N GLY A 178 -8.64 -14.08 17.38
CA GLY A 178 -9.75 -13.15 17.42
C GLY A 178 -11.09 -13.84 17.29
N ASN A 179 -12.13 -13.19 17.78
CA ASN A 179 -13.51 -13.59 17.52
C ASN A 179 -14.13 -12.53 16.64
N LEU A 180 -14.63 -12.96 15.48
CA LEU A 180 -15.19 -12.09 14.46
C LEU A 180 -16.59 -12.54 14.12
N LYS A 181 -17.53 -11.61 14.09
CA LYS A 181 -18.89 -11.81 13.62
C LYS A 181 -19.06 -11.05 12.31
N LEU A 182 -19.38 -11.77 11.24
CA LEU A 182 -19.65 -11.19 9.93
C LEU A 182 -21.13 -11.31 9.62
N GLU A 183 -21.76 -10.22 9.21
CA GLU A 183 -23.15 -10.19 8.80
C GLU A 183 -23.27 -9.59 7.40
N LEU A 184 -24.07 -10.23 6.53
CA LEU A 184 -24.52 -9.66 5.27
C LEU A 184 -26.03 -9.70 5.28
N ASP A 185 -26.69 -8.58 5.00
CA ASP A 185 -28.15 -8.54 4.84
C ASP A 185 -28.59 -8.64 3.38
N THR A 186 -29.89 -8.78 3.16
CA THR A 186 -30.47 -8.91 1.81
C THR A 186 -30.30 -7.68 0.92
N LYS A 187 -29.93 -6.53 1.48
CA LYS A 187 -29.65 -5.28 0.75
C LYS A 187 -28.18 -5.18 0.35
N GLY A 188 -27.35 -6.11 0.80
CA GLY A 188 -25.91 -6.11 0.56
C GLY A 188 -25.12 -5.35 1.64
N ASP A 189 -25.76 -4.93 2.73
CA ASP A 189 -25.06 -4.26 3.84
C ASP A 189 -24.21 -5.30 4.57
N PHE A 190 -22.89 -5.16 4.44
CA PHE A 190 -21.91 -6.03 5.08
C PHE A 190 -21.38 -5.37 6.35
N SER A 191 -21.41 -6.09 7.46
CA SER A 191 -20.86 -5.64 8.73
C SER A 191 -19.95 -6.68 9.38
N MET A 192 -19.00 -6.16 10.16
CA MET A 192 -17.98 -6.91 10.86
C MET A 192 -17.90 -6.41 12.31
N LEU A 193 -17.97 -7.32 13.27
CA LEU A 193 -17.85 -7.02 14.68
C LEU A 193 -16.81 -7.93 15.34
N GLY A 194 -16.11 -7.39 16.33
CA GLY A 194 -15.15 -8.15 17.13
C GLY A 194 -13.74 -7.63 16.95
N SER A 195 -12.74 -8.43 17.32
CA SER A 195 -11.35 -7.98 17.31
C SER A 195 -10.39 -9.10 16.98
N TYR A 196 -9.28 -8.72 16.37
CA TYR A 196 -8.16 -9.57 16.01
C TYR A 196 -6.89 -9.02 16.67
N GLU A 197 -6.26 -9.83 17.51
CA GLU A 197 -5.03 -9.50 18.23
C GLU A 197 -3.85 -10.28 17.64
N PHE A 198 -2.80 -9.55 17.27
CA PHE A 198 -1.57 -10.12 16.74
C PHE A 198 -0.75 -10.76 17.87
N GLU A 199 -0.38 -12.02 17.69
CA GLU A 199 0.62 -12.68 18.53
C GLU A 199 2.04 -12.40 18.03
N LYS A 200 2.21 -12.38 16.70
CA LYS A 200 3.46 -12.09 16.02
C LYS A 200 3.16 -11.58 14.62
N GLY A 201 3.98 -10.68 14.11
CA GLY A 201 3.77 -10.14 12.78
C GLY A 201 4.79 -9.08 12.44
N PHE A 202 4.57 -8.48 11.28
CA PHE A 202 5.42 -7.45 10.73
C PHE A 202 4.55 -6.36 10.12
N TYR A 203 5.02 -5.13 10.25
CA TYR A 203 4.48 -3.99 9.53
C TYR A 203 5.55 -3.42 8.63
N ASN A 204 5.30 -3.40 7.33
CA ASN A 204 6.17 -2.76 6.35
C ASN A 204 5.81 -1.28 6.26
N PHE A 205 6.52 -0.47 7.04
CA PHE A 205 6.35 0.97 7.01
C PHE A 205 7.01 1.53 5.75
N THR A 206 6.22 2.30 5.00
CA THR A 206 6.67 3.01 3.82
C THR A 206 6.42 4.50 3.96
N LEU A 207 7.37 5.33 3.51
CA LEU A 207 7.19 6.78 3.52
C LEU A 207 7.81 7.39 2.27
N GLY A 208 6.95 7.96 1.43
CA GLY A 208 7.33 8.80 0.28
C GLY A 208 8.35 8.18 -0.67
N GLY A 209 8.32 6.85 -0.90
CA GLY A 209 9.29 6.15 -1.76
C GLY A 209 10.72 6.01 -1.19
N VAL A 210 11.04 6.73 -0.12
CA VAL A 210 12.36 6.79 0.51
C VAL A 210 12.55 5.69 1.56
N ILE A 211 11.53 5.49 2.39
CA ILE A 211 11.58 4.53 3.47
C ILE A 211 10.81 3.29 3.04
N ASN A 212 11.45 2.14 3.18
CA ASN A 212 10.81 0.83 3.21
C ASN A 212 11.51 0.01 4.30
N LYS A 213 10.86 -0.08 5.47
CA LYS A 213 11.39 -0.81 6.63
C LYS A 213 10.33 -1.69 7.26
N GLU A 214 10.77 -2.88 7.61
CA GLU A 214 9.96 -3.86 8.31
C GLU A 214 10.12 -3.70 9.83
N PHE A 215 9.03 -3.33 10.49
CA PHE A 215 8.90 -3.29 11.93
C PHE A 215 8.32 -4.61 12.43
N THR A 216 8.83 -5.12 13.53
CA THR A 216 8.28 -6.32 14.19
C THR A 216 7.11 -5.91 15.07
N ILE A 217 5.94 -6.49 14.86
CA ILE A 217 4.74 -6.19 15.66
C ILE A 217 4.89 -6.81 17.05
N ASN A 218 4.66 -6.00 18.07
CA ASN A 218 4.66 -6.41 19.46
C ASN A 218 3.32 -7.07 19.82
N LYS A 219 3.39 -8.10 20.67
CA LYS A 219 2.20 -8.78 21.21
C LYS A 219 1.26 -7.78 21.90
N GLY A 220 -0.04 -7.95 21.72
CA GLY A 220 -1.07 -7.04 22.23
C GLY A 220 -1.52 -5.98 21.21
N SER A 221 -0.87 -5.91 20.06
CA SER A 221 -1.35 -5.12 18.91
C SER A 221 -2.65 -5.70 18.38
N ARG A 222 -3.65 -4.86 18.07
CA ARG A 222 -5.01 -5.30 17.76
C ARG A 222 -5.70 -4.42 16.72
N ILE A 223 -6.63 -5.02 15.98
CA ILE A 223 -7.61 -4.34 15.13
C ILE A 223 -9.00 -4.75 15.59
N SER A 224 -9.91 -3.78 15.70
CA SER A 224 -11.27 -3.97 16.21
C SER A 224 -12.29 -3.36 15.27
N TRP A 225 -13.38 -4.10 15.02
CA TRP A 225 -14.48 -3.68 14.18
C TRP A 225 -15.76 -3.55 15.01
N PHE A 226 -16.56 -2.53 14.69
CA PHE A 226 -17.80 -2.18 15.40
C PHE A 226 -19.01 -2.07 14.46
N GLY A 227 -18.93 -2.65 13.26
CA GLY A 227 -19.95 -2.51 12.22
C GLY A 227 -19.30 -2.40 10.84
N ASP A 228 -18.90 -1.21 10.43
CA ASP A 228 -18.30 -1.00 9.10
C ASP A 228 -16.94 -1.73 8.97
N PRO A 229 -16.76 -2.62 7.98
CA PRO A 229 -15.51 -3.33 7.74
C PRO A 229 -14.32 -2.42 7.41
N TYR A 230 -14.55 -1.22 6.85
CA TYR A 230 -13.52 -0.25 6.48
C TYR A 230 -13.21 0.74 7.61
N ALA A 231 -14.14 0.93 8.55
CA ALA A 231 -13.97 1.84 9.69
C ALA A 231 -13.41 1.13 10.95
N ALA A 232 -12.56 0.14 10.76
CA ALA A 232 -11.90 -0.56 11.86
C ALA A 232 -11.02 0.40 12.67
N ASN A 233 -10.90 0.17 13.97
CA ASN A 233 -9.97 0.88 14.83
C ASN A 233 -8.75 -0.01 15.10
N MET A 234 -7.54 0.54 14.96
CA MET A 234 -6.30 -0.20 15.15
C MET A 234 -5.46 0.42 16.27
N THR A 235 -4.78 -0.44 17.01
CA THR A 235 -3.70 -0.07 17.93
C THR A 235 -2.56 -1.05 17.69
N ILE A 236 -1.58 -0.66 16.88
CA ILE A 236 -0.43 -1.49 16.51
C ILE A 236 0.83 -0.87 17.12
N ASN A 237 1.51 -1.63 17.96
CA ASN A 237 2.83 -1.28 18.48
C ASN A 237 3.86 -2.16 17.77
N ALA A 238 4.89 -1.56 17.20
CA ALA A 238 5.91 -2.30 16.47
C ALA A 238 7.31 -1.72 16.73
N GLY A 239 8.34 -2.57 16.68
CA GLY A 239 9.73 -2.20 16.95
C GLY A 239 10.64 -2.47 15.75
N TYR A 240 11.57 -1.56 15.49
CA TYR A 240 12.68 -1.73 14.55
C TYR A 240 14.01 -1.59 15.30
N ARG A 241 14.69 -2.73 15.51
CA ARG A 241 15.95 -2.79 16.27
C ARG A 241 17.17 -2.71 15.35
N GLN A 242 18.15 -1.90 15.73
CA GLN A 242 19.41 -1.77 15.01
C GLN A 242 20.58 -1.43 15.93
N LEU A 243 21.80 -1.63 15.45
CA LEU A 243 23.04 -1.31 16.18
C LEU A 243 23.59 0.04 15.74
N VAL A 244 23.73 1.00 16.66
CA VAL A 244 24.23 2.36 16.37
C VAL A 244 25.28 2.82 17.38
N SER A 245 26.14 3.76 16.95
CA SER A 245 27.03 4.45 17.90
C SER A 245 26.27 5.53 18.66
N PHE A 246 26.50 5.60 19.97
CA PHE A 246 25.90 6.59 20.86
C PHE A 246 26.81 7.82 21.07
N SER A 247 27.92 7.92 20.34
CA SER A 247 28.81 9.09 20.41
C SER A 247 28.09 10.43 20.20
N PRO A 248 27.10 10.57 19.30
CA PRO A 248 26.39 11.85 19.10
C PRO A 248 25.46 12.26 20.25
N VAL A 249 25.14 11.34 21.16
CA VAL A 249 24.18 11.58 22.26
C VAL A 249 24.86 11.71 23.62
N LEU A 250 26.20 11.71 23.64
CA LEU A 250 26.98 11.94 24.85
C LEU A 250 26.76 13.36 25.39
N SER A 251 26.75 13.48 26.72
CA SER A 251 26.73 14.79 27.38
C SER A 251 28.11 15.47 27.38
N ASP A 252 29.19 14.69 27.47
CA ASP A 252 30.58 15.16 27.40
C ASP A 252 31.22 14.76 26.06
N PRO A 253 31.39 15.71 25.12
CA PRO A 253 31.95 15.41 23.80
C PRO A 253 33.44 15.05 23.85
N THR A 254 34.17 15.35 24.92
CA THR A 254 35.60 15.00 25.03
C THR A 254 35.83 13.49 25.07
N GLN A 255 34.82 12.74 25.52
CA GLN A 255 34.82 11.28 25.63
C GLN A 255 34.40 10.57 24.34
N SER A 256 33.98 11.31 23.29
CA SER A 256 33.56 10.76 21.99
C SER A 256 34.63 9.90 21.30
N THR A 257 35.90 10.11 21.66
CA THR A 257 37.01 9.36 21.10
C THR A 257 37.30 8.04 21.82
N ALA A 258 36.70 7.81 22.99
CA ALA A 258 36.91 6.60 23.79
C ALA A 258 36.55 5.33 22.98
N PRO A 259 37.38 4.27 23.00
CA PRO A 259 37.12 3.04 22.24
C PRO A 259 35.78 2.37 22.60
N SER A 260 35.31 2.54 23.82
CA SER A 260 34.07 1.98 24.36
C SER A 260 32.81 2.61 23.75
N ILE A 261 32.81 3.91 23.45
CA ILE A 261 31.65 4.63 22.87
C ILE A 261 31.56 4.52 21.35
N ARG A 262 32.70 4.28 20.68
CA ARG A 262 32.75 4.04 19.23
C ARG A 262 32.08 2.71 18.83
N ARG A 263 31.86 1.81 19.78
CA ARG A 263 31.12 0.56 19.57
C ARG A 263 29.64 0.86 19.30
N LYS A 264 28.99 -0.07 18.58
CA LYS A 264 27.57 0.01 18.30
C LYS A 264 26.78 -0.74 19.37
N TYR A 265 25.73 -0.11 19.89
CA TYR A 265 24.81 -0.69 20.87
C TYR A 265 23.39 -0.77 20.27
N PRO A 266 22.56 -1.73 20.71
CA PRO A 266 21.20 -1.85 20.23
C PRO A 266 20.35 -0.66 20.64
N VAL A 267 19.65 -0.11 19.66
CA VAL A 267 18.57 0.87 19.80
C VAL A 267 17.35 0.32 19.05
N GLU A 268 16.17 0.60 19.56
CA GLU A 268 14.91 0.22 18.97
C GLU A 268 14.08 1.48 18.71
N VAL A 269 13.71 1.68 17.44
CA VAL A 269 12.67 2.64 17.07
C VAL A 269 11.34 1.97 17.30
N GLN A 270 10.50 2.55 18.15
CA GLN A 270 9.14 2.11 18.37
C GLN A 270 8.21 2.94 17.48
N LEU A 271 7.26 2.25 16.86
CA LEU A 271 6.20 2.80 16.05
C LEU A 271 4.88 2.43 16.72
N LYS A 272 3.99 3.41 16.87
CA LYS A 272 2.62 3.22 17.33
C LYS A 272 1.66 3.77 16.27
N LEU A 273 0.80 2.90 15.77
CA LEU A 273 -0.33 3.26 14.92
C LEU A 273 -1.60 3.17 15.76
N ASP A 274 -2.33 4.27 15.90
CA ASP A 274 -3.53 4.33 16.74
C ASP A 274 -4.68 5.06 16.03
N GLY A 275 -5.91 4.53 16.11
CA GLY A 275 -7.08 5.17 15.51
C GLY A 275 -7.63 4.45 14.27
N PRO A 276 -8.39 5.16 13.40
CA PRO A 276 -9.04 4.55 12.25
C PRO A 276 -8.04 3.88 11.29
N MET A 277 -8.34 2.67 10.84
CA MET A 277 -7.43 1.85 10.02
C MET A 277 -7.05 2.53 8.71
N LEU A 278 -7.96 3.27 8.06
CA LEU A 278 -7.68 3.99 6.81
C LEU A 278 -6.85 5.27 6.99
N GLY A 279 -6.67 5.73 8.22
CA GLY A 279 -5.94 6.97 8.52
C GLY A 279 -5.48 7.00 9.98
N PRO A 280 -4.60 6.07 10.40
CA PRO A 280 -4.19 5.99 11.79
C PRO A 280 -3.27 7.17 12.13
N GLN A 281 -3.27 7.56 13.40
CA GLN A 281 -2.27 8.46 13.95
C GLN A 281 -0.96 7.68 14.11
N ILE A 282 0.12 8.24 13.59
CA ILE A 282 1.46 7.64 13.58
C ILE A 282 2.32 8.34 14.62
N ASN A 283 2.70 7.61 15.67
CA ASN A 283 3.62 8.09 16.69
C ASN A 283 4.88 7.24 16.71
N PHE A 284 6.00 7.86 17.06
CA PHE A 284 7.27 7.17 17.20
C PHE A 284 7.86 7.39 18.58
N ASP A 285 8.71 6.46 19.00
CA ASP A 285 9.60 6.61 20.15
C ASP A 285 10.94 5.92 19.87
N ILE A 286 11.95 6.21 20.69
CA ILE A 286 13.25 5.57 20.65
C ILE A 286 13.54 5.00 22.03
N VAL A 287 13.79 3.70 22.09
CA VAL A 287 14.18 3.01 23.33
C VAL A 287 15.48 2.27 23.11
N ALA A 288 16.20 2.05 24.20
CA ALA A 288 17.48 1.37 24.14
C ALA A 288 17.67 0.59 25.45
N PRO A 289 16.95 -0.54 25.60
CA PRO A 289 16.80 -1.24 26.88
C PRO A 289 18.09 -1.93 27.33
N ASP A 290 18.91 -2.40 26.38
CA ASP A 290 20.12 -3.18 26.66
C ASP A 290 21.38 -2.32 26.84
N LEU A 291 21.22 -1.03 27.18
CA LEU A 291 22.36 -0.14 27.35
C LEU A 291 23.13 -0.39 28.65
N PRO A 292 24.47 -0.45 28.60
CA PRO A 292 25.31 -0.41 29.79
C PRO A 292 25.06 0.85 30.62
N GLN A 293 25.09 0.70 31.96
CA GLN A 293 25.01 1.85 32.87
C GLN A 293 26.19 2.80 32.66
N THR A 294 27.38 2.22 32.66
CA THR A 294 28.64 2.93 32.52
C THR A 294 29.55 2.22 31.54
N LEU A 295 30.41 2.99 30.89
CA LEU A 295 31.50 2.49 30.06
C LEU A 295 32.84 3.05 30.55
N PRO A 296 33.96 2.33 30.33
CA PRO A 296 35.28 2.88 30.55
C PRO A 296 35.47 4.15 29.69
N GLY A 297 35.89 5.25 30.30
CA GLY A 297 36.24 6.49 29.60
C GLY A 297 37.66 6.43 29.02
N LEU A 298 38.14 7.58 28.54
CA LEU A 298 39.56 7.78 28.27
C LEU A 298 40.39 7.65 29.57
N ASP A 299 41.66 7.31 29.42
CA ASP A 299 42.56 7.16 30.57
C ASP A 299 42.63 8.45 31.39
N GLY A 300 42.55 8.32 32.72
CA GLY A 300 42.46 9.44 33.65
C GLY A 300 41.14 10.22 33.67
N GLN A 301 40.13 9.85 32.86
CA GLN A 301 38.81 10.49 32.87
C GLN A 301 37.74 9.66 33.59
N LYS A 302 36.62 10.33 33.94
CA LYS A 302 35.47 9.68 34.58
C LYS A 302 34.85 8.63 33.65
N PRO A 303 34.23 7.56 34.19
CA PRO A 303 33.43 6.63 33.40
C PRO A 303 32.29 7.34 32.67
N ILE A 304 31.97 6.88 31.47
CA ILE A 304 30.88 7.43 30.64
C ILE A 304 29.56 6.87 31.16
N ALA A 305 28.64 7.73 31.59
CA ALA A 305 27.33 7.34 32.11
C ALA A 305 26.31 7.13 30.98
N LEU A 306 26.58 6.16 30.10
CA LEU A 306 25.92 6.08 28.80
C LEU A 306 24.39 6.00 28.84
N ARG A 307 23.80 5.21 29.77
CA ARG A 307 22.34 5.15 29.92
C ARG A 307 21.77 6.51 30.33
N GLN A 308 22.43 7.20 31.26
CA GLN A 308 21.99 8.52 31.73
C GLN A 308 22.10 9.56 30.61
N ASP A 309 23.19 9.53 29.84
CA ASP A 309 23.39 10.40 28.69
C ASP A 309 22.26 10.22 27.67
N PHE A 310 21.95 8.97 27.29
CA PHE A 310 20.83 8.68 26.40
C PHE A 310 19.47 9.13 26.96
N THR A 311 19.18 8.88 28.24
CA THR A 311 17.94 9.34 28.87
C THR A 311 17.83 10.87 28.84
N SER A 312 18.93 11.58 29.13
CA SER A 312 18.97 13.05 29.09
C SER A 312 18.83 13.60 27.66
N PHE A 313 19.40 12.90 26.66
CA PHE A 313 19.25 13.23 25.26
C PHE A 313 17.79 13.08 24.84
N LYS A 314 17.17 11.93 25.13
CA LYS A 314 15.76 11.65 24.81
C LYS A 314 14.81 12.65 25.47
N ALA A 315 15.06 13.02 26.73
CA ALA A 315 14.23 13.98 27.46
C ALA A 315 14.25 15.41 26.87
N ARG A 316 15.23 15.72 26.01
CA ARG A 316 15.35 17.02 25.32
C ARG A 316 14.74 17.01 23.91
N LEU A 317 14.32 15.86 23.40
CA LEU A 317 13.71 15.75 22.08
C LEU A 317 12.25 16.19 22.17
N ASP A 318 11.90 17.27 21.48
CA ASP A 318 10.51 17.55 21.17
C ASP A 318 10.00 16.57 20.08
N GLU A 319 8.72 16.67 19.72
CA GLU A 319 8.11 15.76 18.74
C GLU A 319 8.80 15.82 17.36
N GLN A 320 9.23 17.01 16.93
CA GLN A 320 9.87 17.19 15.63
C GLN A 320 11.28 16.61 15.64
N GLU A 321 12.08 16.89 16.67
CA GLU A 321 13.40 16.33 16.86
C GLU A 321 13.35 14.82 17.03
N LEU A 322 12.37 14.27 17.77
CA LEU A 322 12.19 12.82 17.89
C LEU A 322 11.96 12.17 16.52
N LYS A 323 11.07 12.74 15.71
CA LYS A 323 10.81 12.28 14.33
C LYS A 323 12.07 12.36 13.46
N LYS A 324 12.87 13.43 13.58
CA LYS A 324 14.17 13.55 12.89
C LYS A 324 15.14 12.45 13.32
N GLN A 325 15.26 12.18 14.61
CA GLN A 325 16.12 11.11 15.13
C GLN A 325 15.67 9.73 14.63
N VAL A 326 14.36 9.47 14.64
CA VAL A 326 13.77 8.22 14.14
C VAL A 326 14.10 8.01 12.67
N PHE A 327 13.96 9.05 11.84
CA PHE A 327 14.34 8.97 10.43
C PHE A 327 15.85 8.71 10.27
N SER A 328 16.68 9.45 11.00
CA SER A 328 18.14 9.25 10.97
C SER A 328 18.52 7.83 11.35
N LEU A 329 17.84 7.25 12.35
CA LEU A 329 18.00 5.86 12.72
C LEU A 329 17.57 4.92 11.58
N ILE A 330 16.40 5.13 10.98
CA ILE A 330 15.88 4.25 9.92
C ILE A 330 16.73 4.30 8.64
N VAL A 331 17.13 5.49 8.20
CA VAL A 331 17.79 5.73 6.92
C VAL A 331 19.31 5.71 7.07
N LEU A 332 19.85 6.47 8.02
CA LEU A 332 21.29 6.67 8.19
C LEU A 332 21.92 5.71 9.20
N ARG A 333 21.11 4.98 9.98
CA ARG A 333 21.56 4.03 11.01
C ARG A 333 22.48 4.67 12.06
N ARG A 334 22.20 5.92 12.42
CA ARG A 334 22.93 6.68 13.45
C ARG A 334 22.02 7.74 14.08
N PHE A 335 22.42 8.26 15.24
CA PHE A 335 21.83 9.47 15.79
C PHE A 335 22.39 10.70 15.07
N THR A 336 21.57 11.74 14.96
CA THR A 336 22.00 13.07 14.51
C THR A 336 22.28 13.92 15.76
N PRO A 337 23.39 14.66 15.84
CA PRO A 337 23.59 15.64 16.91
C PRO A 337 22.45 16.67 16.91
N PRO A 338 21.89 17.07 18.07
CA PRO A 338 20.97 18.20 18.14
C PRO A 338 21.63 19.48 17.59
N GLU A 339 20.86 20.40 17.00
CA GLU A 339 21.35 21.64 16.32
C GLU A 339 22.07 22.67 17.21
N SER A 340 22.56 22.30 18.39
CA SER A 340 23.41 23.17 19.18
C SER A 340 24.54 22.37 19.80
N ILE A 341 25.76 22.95 19.73
CA ILE A 341 27.03 22.46 20.28
C ILE A 341 27.89 21.64 19.30
N PHE A 342 28.24 22.19 18.13
CA PHE A 342 29.50 21.83 17.45
C PHE A 342 30.07 23.02 16.67
N THR A 343 30.49 24.05 17.41
CA THR A 343 31.36 25.12 16.90
C THR A 343 32.81 24.84 17.33
N THR A 344 33.45 23.79 16.80
CA THR A 344 34.92 23.69 16.87
C THR A 344 35.50 22.65 15.90
N SER A 345 36.33 23.15 14.98
CA SER A 345 37.46 22.51 14.31
C SER A 345 37.31 21.07 13.76
N GLY A 346 37.13 20.97 12.45
CA GLY A 346 37.93 20.03 11.64
C GLY A 346 37.34 18.68 11.23
N SER A 347 36.02 18.47 11.23
CA SER A 347 35.46 17.27 10.60
C SER A 347 34.21 17.53 9.76
N LEU A 348 34.14 16.83 8.62
CA LEU A 348 33.26 16.96 7.45
C LEU A 348 31.75 16.67 7.70
N TYR A 349 31.21 16.91 8.90
CA TYR A 349 29.85 16.48 9.24
C TYR A 349 28.73 17.52 8.98
N ASN A 350 29.07 18.75 8.59
CA ASN A 350 28.12 19.87 8.63
C ASN A 350 27.12 19.94 7.47
N SER A 351 27.39 19.35 6.30
CA SER A 351 26.51 19.51 5.12
C SER A 351 25.28 18.61 5.10
N VAL A 352 25.27 17.53 5.90
CA VAL A 352 24.19 16.51 5.84
C VAL A 352 23.13 16.75 6.92
N SER A 353 23.50 17.32 8.09
CA SER A 353 22.54 17.65 9.15
C SER A 353 21.61 18.80 8.77
N GLU A 354 22.13 19.81 8.07
CA GLU A 354 21.41 21.04 7.71
C GLU A 354 20.29 20.81 6.66
N PHE A 355 20.42 19.75 5.86
CA PHE A 355 19.40 19.32 4.90
C PHE A 355 18.34 18.40 5.55
N LEU A 356 18.76 17.51 6.45
CA LEU A 356 17.87 16.63 7.22
C LEU A 356 16.99 17.40 8.22
N SER A 357 17.44 18.56 8.70
CA SER A 357 16.68 19.33 9.69
C SER A 357 15.62 20.24 9.07
N ASN A 358 15.92 20.90 7.95
CA ASN A 358 15.10 21.99 7.42
C ASN A 358 14.09 21.59 6.33
N GLN A 359 14.36 20.55 5.53
CA GLN A 359 13.45 20.13 4.45
C GLN A 359 12.63 18.88 4.80
N LEU A 360 13.18 17.99 5.64
CA LEU A 360 12.54 16.74 6.01
C LEU A 360 11.43 16.90 7.06
N SER A 361 11.53 17.91 7.94
CA SER A 361 10.48 18.27 8.90
C SER A 361 9.16 18.64 8.20
N TYR A 362 9.25 19.23 7.00
CA TYR A 362 8.09 19.49 6.15
C TYR A 362 7.46 18.20 5.58
N TRP A 363 8.23 17.18 5.20
CA TRP A 363 7.68 15.90 4.73
C TRP A 363 7.01 15.10 5.85
N LEU A 364 7.55 15.21 7.06
CA LEU A 364 7.01 14.59 8.27
C LEU A 364 5.68 15.22 8.73
N SER A 365 5.39 16.45 8.29
CA SER A 365 4.17 17.18 8.69
C SER A 365 3.06 17.15 7.63
N GLN A 366 3.35 16.79 6.39
CA GLN A 366 2.37 16.69 5.31
C GLN A 366 2.62 15.44 4.45
N VAL A 367 2.05 14.32 4.88
CA VAL A 367 1.90 13.13 4.02
C VAL A 367 0.73 13.40 3.08
N ASP A 368 0.97 14.25 2.07
CA ASP A 368 0.04 14.47 0.97
C ASP A 368 0.31 13.43 -0.12
N GLN A 369 -0.72 12.72 -0.58
CA GLN A 369 -0.63 11.71 -1.65
C GLN A 369 -0.13 12.29 -2.99
N ASN A 370 -0.16 13.61 -3.15
CA ASN A 370 0.32 14.31 -4.34
C ASN A 370 1.82 14.61 -4.34
N LEU A 371 2.52 14.37 -3.23
CA LEU A 371 3.96 14.57 -3.09
C LEU A 371 4.72 13.25 -3.35
N GLU A 372 5.52 13.24 -4.41
CA GLU A 372 6.45 12.17 -4.77
C GLU A 372 7.88 12.58 -4.38
N VAL A 373 8.61 11.70 -3.71
CA VAL A 373 10.00 11.93 -3.32
C VAL A 373 10.85 10.76 -3.80
N ASP A 374 11.95 11.07 -4.48
CA ASP A 374 12.89 10.11 -5.03
C ASP A 374 14.31 10.41 -4.53
N LEU A 375 15.01 9.35 -4.11
CA LEU A 375 16.37 9.43 -3.59
C LEU A 375 17.26 8.48 -4.37
N ASP A 376 18.27 9.05 -5.03
CA ASP A 376 19.30 8.26 -5.70
C ASP A 376 20.54 8.15 -4.80
N LEU A 377 20.82 6.91 -4.36
CA LEU A 377 21.98 6.52 -3.57
C LEU A 377 22.79 5.52 -4.40
N GLY A 378 23.81 6.00 -5.10
CA GLY A 378 24.60 5.22 -6.06
C GLY A 378 25.27 3.97 -5.50
N THR A 379 25.51 3.88 -4.19
CA THR A 379 25.87 2.69 -3.38
C THR A 379 25.73 3.07 -1.89
N LEU A 380 25.99 2.21 -0.91
CA LEU A 380 25.90 2.54 0.54
C LEU A 380 27.29 2.72 1.16
N ASP A 381 28.18 3.37 0.42
CA ASP A 381 29.60 3.46 0.72
C ASP A 381 29.90 4.84 1.31
N GLN A 382 31.08 5.00 1.90
CA GLN A 382 31.52 6.27 2.47
C GLN A 382 31.56 7.42 1.43
N GLU A 383 31.65 7.08 0.13
CA GLU A 383 31.62 8.02 -1.00
C GLU A 383 30.21 8.31 -1.54
N ALA A 384 29.24 7.41 -1.33
CA ALA A 384 27.87 7.59 -1.83
C ALA A 384 27.15 8.79 -1.20
N PHE A 385 27.62 9.22 -0.03
CA PHE A 385 27.13 10.43 0.65
C PHE A 385 27.55 11.73 -0.05
N ASN A 386 28.54 11.69 -0.95
CA ASN A 386 28.95 12.84 -1.76
C ASN A 386 28.14 12.98 -3.06
N THR A 387 27.31 11.98 -3.40
CA THR A 387 26.48 11.96 -4.60
C THR A 387 24.99 11.91 -4.28
N PHE A 388 24.60 12.22 -3.04
CA PHE A 388 23.20 12.23 -2.62
C PHE A 388 22.39 13.20 -3.50
N GLN A 389 21.44 12.65 -4.26
CA GLN A 389 20.50 13.43 -5.05
C GLN A 389 19.10 13.23 -4.49
N LEU A 390 18.45 14.35 -4.17
CA LEU A 390 17.04 14.38 -3.83
C LEU A 390 16.25 14.95 -4.99
N ARG A 391 15.20 14.25 -5.40
CA ARG A 391 14.17 14.75 -6.31
C ARG A 391 12.83 14.79 -5.58
N MET A 392 12.15 15.93 -5.60
CA MET A 392 10.79 16.11 -5.08
C MET A 392 9.87 16.51 -6.21
N SER A 393 8.71 15.88 -6.35
CA SER A 393 7.68 16.27 -7.31
C SER A 393 6.35 16.43 -6.61
N TYR A 394 5.64 17.52 -6.86
CA TYR A 394 4.26 17.70 -6.39
C TYR A 394 3.32 17.82 -7.58
N SER A 395 2.22 17.06 -7.54
CA SER A 395 1.23 16.99 -8.63
C SER A 395 -0.09 17.69 -8.25
N PHE A 396 -0.58 18.56 -9.12
CA PHE A 396 -1.87 19.23 -8.99
C PHE A 396 -2.79 18.82 -10.14
N LEU A 397 -4.09 19.14 -10.01
CA LEU A 397 -5.08 18.99 -11.08
C LEU A 397 -5.16 17.54 -11.62
N ASN A 398 -5.22 16.55 -10.71
CA ASN A 398 -5.20 15.12 -11.04
C ASN A 398 -4.00 14.72 -11.92
N GLY A 399 -2.82 15.29 -11.64
CA GLY A 399 -1.57 15.00 -12.36
C GLY A 399 -1.32 15.84 -13.62
N ARG A 400 -2.19 16.81 -13.95
CA ARG A 400 -2.01 17.66 -15.14
C ARG A 400 -0.92 18.72 -14.97
N LEU A 401 -0.65 19.17 -13.74
CA LEU A 401 0.43 20.08 -13.41
C LEU A 401 1.38 19.39 -12.45
N ARG A 402 2.65 19.25 -12.81
CA ARG A 402 3.69 18.64 -11.96
C ARG A 402 4.84 19.61 -11.76
N ILE A 403 5.16 19.92 -10.51
CA ILE A 403 6.30 20.75 -10.14
C ILE A 403 7.35 19.81 -9.55
N THR A 404 8.54 19.77 -10.13
CA THR A 404 9.66 18.91 -9.72
C THR A 404 10.86 19.76 -9.33
N ARG A 405 11.59 19.35 -8.30
CA ARG A 405 12.78 20.00 -7.79
C ARG A 405 13.85 18.94 -7.50
N ASP A 406 15.01 19.08 -8.12
CA ASP A 406 16.16 18.21 -7.93
C ASP A 406 17.27 18.97 -7.19
N GLY A 407 17.91 18.34 -6.21
CA GLY A 407 19.00 18.90 -5.43
C GLY A 407 20.12 17.88 -5.23
N THR A 408 21.36 18.29 -5.48
CA THR A 408 22.56 17.46 -5.29
C THR A 408 23.44 18.05 -4.18
N LEU A 409 23.95 17.22 -3.26
CA LEU A 409 24.88 17.66 -2.22
C LEU A 409 26.33 17.63 -2.74
N SER A 410 26.91 18.78 -3.11
CA SER A 410 28.36 18.88 -3.36
C SER A 410 29.08 19.49 -2.15
N SER A 411 30.00 18.75 -1.53
CA SER A 411 30.68 19.11 -0.27
C SER A 411 31.71 20.25 -0.36
N ASN A 412 31.82 20.96 -1.50
CA ASN A 412 32.85 21.96 -1.74
C ASN A 412 32.22 23.33 -2.04
N GLN A 413 31.78 24.06 -1.02
CA GLN A 413 31.56 25.51 -1.17
C GLN A 413 32.09 26.27 0.05
N TYR A 414 33.40 26.56 -0.01
CA TYR A 414 33.97 27.72 0.66
C TYR A 414 33.61 28.98 -0.14
N ASN A 415 33.02 29.96 0.54
CA ASN A 415 32.92 31.37 0.13
C ASN A 415 32.14 31.71 -1.15
N ARG A 416 30.81 31.54 -1.16
CA ARG A 416 29.94 32.43 -1.96
C ARG A 416 28.71 32.86 -1.17
N SER A 417 28.45 34.16 -1.27
CA SER A 417 27.42 34.94 -0.61
C SER A 417 26.00 34.44 -0.92
N GLU A 418 25.13 34.80 0.02
CA GLU A 418 23.70 34.53 0.16
C GLU A 418 22.89 34.50 -1.14
N VAL A 419 21.83 33.67 -1.13
CA VAL A 419 20.75 33.48 -2.12
C VAL A 419 20.96 32.36 -3.17
N ALA A 420 22.18 32.02 -3.59
CA ALA A 420 22.38 30.98 -4.62
C ALA A 420 22.34 29.53 -4.09
N ALA A 421 22.50 29.30 -2.79
CA ALA A 421 22.48 27.95 -2.17
C ALA A 421 21.07 27.35 -2.04
N ILE A 422 20.02 28.15 -2.27
CA ILE A 422 18.60 27.73 -2.24
C ILE A 422 18.06 27.52 -3.66
N ALA A 423 18.88 27.71 -4.70
CA ALA A 423 18.54 27.36 -6.07
C ALA A 423 18.94 25.90 -6.33
N GLY A 424 17.98 24.98 -6.35
CA GLY A 424 18.14 23.65 -6.92
C GLY A 424 17.68 23.62 -8.38
N ASP A 425 17.91 22.51 -9.06
CA ASP A 425 17.30 22.26 -10.37
C ASP A 425 15.78 22.17 -10.18
N TRP A 426 15.00 22.77 -11.07
CA TRP A 426 13.54 22.68 -10.99
C TRP A 426 12.93 22.51 -12.38
N THR A 427 11.77 21.88 -12.41
CA THR A 427 10.98 21.62 -13.62
C THR A 427 9.49 21.84 -13.31
N VAL A 428 8.75 22.46 -14.20
CA VAL A 428 7.29 22.55 -14.17
C VAL A 428 6.75 21.96 -15.47
N ASP A 429 6.00 20.87 -15.37
CA ASP A 429 5.35 20.18 -16.48
C ASP A 429 3.84 20.44 -16.43
N TYR A 430 3.24 20.86 -17.56
CA TYR A 430 1.79 21.05 -17.69
C TYR A 430 1.24 20.36 -18.94
N LEU A 431 0.23 19.50 -18.74
CA LEU A 431 -0.49 18.80 -19.81
C LEU A 431 -1.61 19.68 -20.36
N LEU A 432 -1.37 20.28 -21.53
CA LEU A 432 -2.31 21.18 -22.20
C LEU A 432 -3.58 20.44 -22.62
N THR A 433 -3.46 19.21 -23.12
CA THR A 433 -4.60 18.40 -23.56
C THR A 433 -4.94 17.29 -22.56
N PRO A 434 -6.23 16.92 -22.40
CA PRO A 434 -6.63 15.81 -21.53
C PRO A 434 -6.03 14.46 -21.94
N ASP A 435 -5.71 14.29 -23.23
CA ASP A 435 -5.05 13.10 -23.76
C ASP A 435 -3.52 13.10 -23.60
N GLY A 436 -2.95 14.12 -22.95
CA GLY A 436 -1.53 14.22 -22.62
C GLY A 436 -0.59 14.45 -23.81
N LYS A 437 -1.10 14.57 -25.03
CA LYS A 437 -0.28 14.70 -26.25
C LYS A 437 0.50 15.99 -26.30
N PHE A 438 -0.10 17.09 -25.85
CA PHE A 438 0.58 18.37 -25.75
C PHE A 438 1.03 18.63 -24.31
N LYS A 439 2.34 18.80 -24.13
CA LYS A 439 2.95 19.10 -22.83
C LYS A 439 3.87 20.31 -22.95
N VAL A 440 3.67 21.28 -22.07
CA VAL A 440 4.59 22.40 -21.84
C VAL A 440 5.48 22.04 -20.66
N LYS A 441 6.78 22.24 -20.81
CA LYS A 441 7.77 22.01 -19.76
C LYS A 441 8.67 23.22 -19.62
N MET A 442 8.70 23.81 -18.44
CA MET A 442 9.66 24.83 -18.01
C MET A 442 10.69 24.18 -17.11
N TYR A 443 11.96 24.53 -17.23
CA TYR A 443 12.99 24.01 -16.35
C TYR A 443 14.12 24.99 -16.15
N SER A 444 14.82 24.84 -15.03
CA SER A 444 16.12 25.46 -14.75
C SER A 444 17.02 24.37 -14.19
N ARG A 445 18.18 24.14 -14.82
CA ARG A 445 19.16 23.14 -14.38
C ARG A 445 20.54 23.73 -14.23
N SER A 446 21.29 23.27 -13.25
CA SER A 446 22.69 23.59 -13.06
C SER A 446 23.55 22.71 -13.96
N ASN A 447 24.48 23.32 -14.71
CA ASN A 447 25.41 22.56 -15.55
C ASN A 447 26.73 22.39 -14.78
N TYR A 448 26.92 21.22 -14.21
CA TYR A 448 28.20 20.85 -13.62
C TYR A 448 29.15 20.38 -14.73
N ASN A 449 30.18 21.17 -15.04
CA ASN A 449 31.24 20.79 -15.97
C ASN A 449 32.58 20.74 -15.23
N ALA A 450 33.07 19.54 -14.96
CA ALA A 450 34.30 19.30 -14.23
C ALA A 450 35.54 19.95 -14.87
N LEU A 451 35.55 20.11 -16.21
CA LEU A 451 36.66 20.73 -16.95
C LEU A 451 36.68 22.26 -16.86
N LEU A 452 35.51 22.91 -16.70
CA LEU A 452 35.41 24.38 -16.61
C LEU A 452 35.66 24.90 -15.20
N ASN A 453 35.38 24.09 -14.17
CA ASN A 453 35.63 24.45 -12.77
C ASN A 453 37.14 24.57 -12.44
N SER A 454 38.03 23.85 -13.14
CA SER A 454 39.48 24.01 -12.95
C SER A 454 40.04 25.33 -13.49
N LEU A 455 39.23 26.08 -14.25
CA LEU A 455 39.59 27.38 -14.87
C LEU A 455 38.91 28.56 -14.17
N GLY A 456 38.29 28.36 -12.99
CA GLY A 456 37.77 29.44 -12.14
C GLY A 456 36.41 30.01 -12.56
N ASN A 457 35.69 29.38 -13.50
CA ASN A 457 34.41 29.89 -13.98
C ASN A 457 33.19 29.23 -13.31
N GLN A 458 32.16 30.06 -13.12
CA GLN A 458 30.99 29.84 -12.28
C GLN A 458 30.10 28.68 -12.77
N THR A 459 29.37 28.04 -11.84
CA THR A 459 28.25 27.13 -12.14
C THR A 459 27.26 27.82 -13.07
N ALA A 460 27.19 27.39 -14.33
CA ALA A 460 26.29 27.97 -15.32
C ALA A 460 24.91 27.31 -15.22
N TRP A 461 23.85 28.12 -15.11
CA TRP A 461 22.47 27.65 -15.10
C TRP A 461 21.88 27.68 -16.51
N THR A 462 21.15 26.64 -16.91
CA THR A 462 20.36 26.62 -18.15
C THR A 462 18.88 26.60 -17.79
N THR A 463 18.19 27.68 -18.11
CA THR A 463 16.73 27.77 -18.05
C THR A 463 16.16 27.61 -19.44
N GLY A 464 15.10 26.82 -19.58
CA GLY A 464 14.46 26.57 -20.87
C GLY A 464 12.96 26.39 -20.75
N LEU A 465 12.27 26.76 -21.84
CA LEU A 465 10.88 26.43 -22.09
C LEU A 465 10.86 25.43 -23.25
N SER A 466 10.08 24.36 -23.11
CA SER A 466 9.89 23.35 -24.14
C SER A 466 8.42 23.06 -24.33
N LEU A 467 8.01 22.93 -25.58
CA LEU A 467 6.69 22.45 -25.98
C LEU A 467 6.90 21.12 -26.67
N SER A 468 6.20 20.08 -26.21
CA SER A 468 6.32 18.73 -26.73
C SER A 468 4.96 18.23 -27.21
N TYR A 469 4.98 17.59 -28.38
CA TYR A 469 3.83 16.90 -28.97
C TYR A 469 4.18 15.43 -29.16
N THR A 470 3.45 14.53 -28.50
CA THR A 470 3.66 13.09 -28.63
C THR A 470 2.46 12.46 -29.30
N GLN A 471 2.68 11.74 -30.40
CA GLN A 471 1.63 10.99 -31.09
C GLN A 471 2.15 9.61 -31.50
N SER A 472 1.49 8.56 -31.06
CA SER A 472 1.74 7.19 -31.50
C SER A 472 1.21 6.99 -32.93
N PHE A 473 1.97 6.29 -33.75
CA PHE A 473 1.61 5.95 -35.13
C PHE A 473 2.09 4.54 -35.46
N ASN A 474 1.36 3.83 -36.32
CA ASN A 474 1.75 2.49 -36.78
C ASN A 474 2.56 2.56 -38.09
N GLN A 475 2.32 3.58 -38.91
CA GLN A 475 3.09 3.86 -40.12
C GLN A 475 3.40 5.35 -40.22
N PHE A 476 4.58 5.71 -40.74
CA PHE A 476 4.97 7.13 -40.92
C PHE A 476 3.95 7.93 -41.76
N ALA A 477 3.21 7.27 -42.64
CA ALA A 477 2.13 7.87 -43.42
C ALA A 477 0.96 8.40 -42.56
N ASP A 478 0.75 7.84 -41.36
CA ASP A 478 -0.33 8.25 -40.45
C ASP A 478 -0.07 9.60 -39.80
N LEU A 479 1.21 9.96 -39.59
CA LEU A 479 1.65 11.24 -39.04
C LEU A 479 1.29 12.43 -39.95
N VAL A 480 1.35 12.23 -41.27
CA VAL A 480 1.02 13.26 -42.26
C VAL A 480 -0.47 13.24 -42.62
N ARG A 481 -1.11 12.06 -42.61
CA ARG A 481 -2.56 11.93 -42.90
C ARG A 481 -3.46 12.38 -41.75
N SER A 482 -3.00 12.41 -40.50
CA SER A 482 -3.84 12.76 -39.35
C SER A 482 -4.26 14.23 -39.30
N ALA A 483 -3.51 15.15 -39.94
CA ALA A 483 -3.91 16.56 -40.04
C ALA A 483 -5.03 16.82 -41.06
N HIS A 484 -5.14 15.99 -42.11
CA HIS A 484 -6.15 16.15 -43.16
C HIS A 484 -7.43 15.34 -42.96
N ARG A 485 -7.39 14.25 -42.18
CA ARG A 485 -8.56 13.37 -42.00
C ARG A 485 -9.53 13.81 -40.90
N LYS A 486 -9.07 14.60 -39.92
CA LYS A 486 -9.95 15.11 -38.84
C LYS A 486 -10.96 16.14 -39.36
N ARG A 487 -10.56 16.97 -40.34
CA ARG A 487 -11.45 17.94 -41.00
C ARG A 487 -12.47 17.31 -41.95
N ARG A 488 -12.27 16.05 -42.38
CA ARG A 488 -13.20 15.36 -43.29
C ARG A 488 -14.25 14.54 -42.54
N LYS A 489 -13.93 13.99 -41.36
CA LYS A 489 -14.93 13.33 -40.50
C LYS A 489 -15.91 14.32 -39.87
N GLU A 490 -15.46 15.52 -39.51
CA GLU A 490 -16.34 16.55 -38.91
C GLU A 490 -17.28 17.22 -39.92
N VAL A 491 -16.97 17.12 -41.22
CA VAL A 491 -17.84 17.60 -42.33
C VAL A 491 -18.76 16.49 -42.86
N GLU A 492 -18.32 15.23 -42.86
CA GLU A 492 -19.22 14.11 -43.22
C GLU A 492 -20.28 13.82 -42.14
N GLU A 493 -20.02 14.09 -40.87
CA GLU A 493 -20.97 13.81 -39.78
C GLU A 493 -22.06 14.90 -39.63
N SER A 494 -21.87 16.09 -40.22
CA SER A 494 -22.88 17.16 -40.26
C SER A 494 -23.79 17.13 -41.49
N GLU A 495 -23.39 16.48 -42.60
CA GLU A 495 -24.23 16.34 -43.81
C GLU A 495 -25.16 15.11 -43.80
N VAL A 496 -24.89 14.11 -42.97
CA VAL A 496 -25.69 12.86 -42.90
C VAL A 496 -27.08 13.02 -42.27
N PRO A 497 -27.36 13.93 -41.29
CA PRO A 497 -28.71 14.06 -40.74
C PRO A 497 -29.72 14.70 -41.71
N GLU A 498 -29.26 15.49 -42.69
CA GLU A 498 -30.14 16.29 -43.55
C GLU A 498 -30.65 15.48 -44.76
N ARG A 499 -29.80 14.63 -45.36
CA ARG A 499 -30.21 13.75 -46.47
C ARG A 499 -31.15 12.61 -46.06
N VAL A 500 -31.12 12.19 -44.79
CA VAL A 500 -32.03 11.17 -44.26
C VAL A 500 -33.40 11.77 -43.94
N LYS A 501 -33.48 13.06 -43.58
CA LYS A 501 -34.76 13.77 -43.40
C LYS A 501 -35.50 13.99 -44.72
N GLU A 502 -34.83 14.49 -45.77
CA GLU A 502 -35.48 14.72 -47.08
C GLU A 502 -35.96 13.42 -47.76
N ARG A 503 -35.27 12.29 -47.54
CA ARG A 503 -35.66 11.00 -48.12
C ARG A 503 -36.90 10.41 -47.44
N ASN A 504 -37.10 10.68 -46.15
CA ASN A 504 -38.24 10.18 -45.38
C ASN A 504 -39.50 11.02 -45.60
N GLU A 505 -39.39 12.33 -45.85
CA GLU A 505 -40.55 13.17 -46.20
C GLU A 505 -41.13 12.81 -47.58
N LYS A 506 -40.28 12.53 -48.59
CA LYS A 506 -40.75 12.11 -49.92
C LYS A 506 -41.38 10.71 -50.00
N LEU A 507 -41.22 9.89 -48.96
CA LEU A 507 -41.83 8.56 -48.87
C LEU A 507 -43.18 8.56 -48.15
N MET A 508 -43.57 9.67 -47.50
CA MET A 508 -44.90 9.81 -46.88
C MET A 508 -45.93 10.55 -47.74
N GLU A 509 -45.51 11.15 -48.87
CA GLU A 509 -46.40 11.83 -49.84
C GLU A 509 -46.76 10.97 -51.08
N ARG A 510 -46.48 9.67 -51.06
CA ARG A 510 -46.93 8.69 -52.07
C ARG A 510 -47.65 7.55 -51.38
#